data_AF-A0A532DSE8-F1
#
_entry.id   AF-A0A532DSE8-F1
#
_cell.length_a   1.000
_cell.length_b   1.000
_cell.length_c   1.000
_cell.angle_alpha   90.00
_cell.angle_beta   90.00
_cell.angle_gamma   90.00
#
_symmetry.space_group_name_H-M   'P 1'
#
loop_
_entity.id
_entity.type
_entity.pdbx_description
1 polymer ?
#
loop_
_entity_poly.entity_id
_entity_poly.type
_entity_poly.pdbx_seq_one_letter_code
_entity_poly.pdbx_strand_id
1 'polypeptide(L)'
;LHDFYVPEFRAKMDMIPGSVTYFWFTPTKTGTFQVLCAELCGQGHPMMHGVVMVDTQEDYLAWLGQQQTFAQLSAPQQMGSAE
;
A
#
# COMPACT_ATOMS: atom_id res chain seq x y z
N LEU A 1 -5.08 -13.50 -9.71
CA LEU A 1 -6.11 -12.89 -8.86
C LEU A 1 -5.51 -12.72 -7.48
N HIS A 2 -5.81 -11.61 -6.83
CA HIS A 2 -5.46 -11.38 -5.42
C HIS A 2 -6.69 -10.81 -4.72
N ASP A 3 -6.65 -10.70 -3.41
CA ASP A 3 -7.65 -9.99 -2.62
C ASP A 3 -6.90 -9.16 -1.57
N PHE A 4 -7.26 -7.89 -1.44
CA PHE A 4 -6.77 -7.05 -0.36
C PHE A 4 -7.70 -7.18 0.84
N TYR A 5 -7.22 -7.80 1.91
CA TYR A 5 -7.99 -8.02 3.13
C TYR A 5 -7.29 -7.45 4.36
N VAL A 6 -8.03 -6.68 5.16
CA VAL A 6 -7.61 -6.28 6.51
C VAL A 6 -8.61 -6.84 7.52
N PRO A 7 -8.26 -7.89 8.30
CA PRO A 7 -9.19 -8.56 9.21
C PRO A 7 -9.90 -7.65 10.21
N GLU A 8 -9.17 -6.72 10.82
CA GLU A 8 -9.67 -5.80 11.82
C GLU A 8 -10.67 -4.79 11.24
N PHE A 9 -10.56 -4.49 9.94
CA PHE A 9 -11.49 -3.62 9.23
C PHE A 9 -12.73 -4.38 8.75
N ARG A 10 -12.68 -5.72 8.79
CA ARG A 10 -13.73 -6.64 8.30
C ARG A 10 -14.12 -6.34 6.85
N ALA A 11 -13.16 -5.86 6.07
CA ALA A 11 -13.36 -5.40 4.71
C ALA A 11 -12.28 -6.01 3.81
N LYS A 12 -12.72 -6.54 2.68
CA LYS A 12 -11.87 -7.18 1.68
C LYS A 12 -12.30 -6.76 0.27
N MET A 13 -11.39 -6.78 -0.70
CA MET A 13 -11.72 -6.53 -2.10
C MET A 13 -10.82 -7.30 -3.05
N ASP A 14 -11.45 -8.02 -3.98
CA ASP A 14 -10.74 -8.75 -5.03
C ASP A 14 -10.02 -7.77 -5.99
N MET A 15 -8.80 -8.14 -6.37
CA MET A 15 -7.98 -7.48 -7.38
C MET A 15 -7.99 -8.35 -8.63
N ILE A 16 -8.93 -8.04 -9.53
CA ILE A 16 -9.17 -8.78 -10.77
C ILE A 16 -8.44 -8.08 -11.93
N PRO A 17 -7.50 -8.76 -12.62
CA PRO A 17 -6.83 -8.19 -13.78
C PRO A 17 -7.82 -7.65 -14.82
N GLY A 18 -7.59 -6.42 -15.29
CA GLY A 18 -8.44 -5.76 -16.27
C GLY A 18 -9.69 -5.06 -15.69
N SER A 19 -9.92 -5.15 -14.38
CA SER A 19 -11.00 -4.43 -13.69
C SER A 19 -10.44 -3.42 -12.70
N VAL A 20 -11.09 -2.26 -12.60
CA VAL A 20 -10.82 -1.30 -11.52
C VAL A 20 -11.79 -1.57 -10.39
N THR A 21 -11.25 -1.90 -9.22
CA THR A 21 -12.03 -2.13 -8.01
C THR A 21 -11.81 -0.99 -7.03
N TYR A 22 -12.85 -0.64 -6.28
CA TYR A 22 -12.82 0.45 -5.31
C TYR A 22 -12.99 -0.11 -3.91
N PHE A 23 -12.22 0.42 -2.98
CA PHE A 23 -12.25 0.04 -1.58
C PHE A 23 -12.28 1.32 -0.75
N TRP A 24 -13.23 1.42 0.18
CA TRP A 24 -13.35 2.58 1.05
C TRP A 24 -13.68 2.13 2.47
N PHE A 25 -13.07 2.81 3.43
CA PHE A 25 -13.37 2.69 4.84
C PHE A 25 -12.93 3.97 5.54
N THR A 26 -13.49 4.22 6.72
CA THR A 26 -13.03 5.30 7.60
C THR A 26 -12.44 4.65 8.85
N PRO A 27 -11.13 4.73 9.08
CA PRO A 27 -10.54 4.15 10.27
C PRO A 27 -11.00 4.93 11.51
N THR A 28 -11.31 4.20 12.58
CA THR A 28 -11.74 4.80 13.87
C THR A 28 -10.70 4.67 14.97
N LYS A 29 -9.57 4.00 14.70
CA LYS A 29 -8.49 3.72 15.65
C LYS A 29 -7.15 3.80 14.94
N THR A 30 -6.18 4.47 15.55
CA THR A 30 -4.80 4.47 15.08
C THR A 30 -4.12 3.12 15.36
N GLY A 31 -3.07 2.82 14.61
CA GLY A 31 -2.27 1.61 14.76
C GLY A 31 -1.80 0.99 13.44
N THR A 32 -1.08 -0.12 13.56
CA THR A 32 -0.58 -0.90 12.42
C THR A 32 -1.39 -2.18 12.30
N PHE A 33 -1.96 -2.40 11.12
CA PHE A 33 -2.84 -3.52 10.81
C PHE A 33 -2.23 -4.37 9.70
N GLN A 34 -2.41 -5.69 9.79
CA GLN A 34 -1.90 -6.61 8.78
C GLN A 34 -2.83 -6.63 7.57
N VAL A 35 -2.23 -6.54 6.38
CA VAL A 35 -2.89 -6.82 5.11
C VAL A 35 -2.56 -8.25 4.72
N LEU A 36 -3.59 -9.02 4.39
CA LEU A 36 -3.46 -10.41 3.96
C LEU A 36 -4.01 -10.55 2.54
N CYS A 37 -3.38 -11.42 1.74
CA CYS A 37 -3.99 -11.90 0.51
C CYS A 37 -5.07 -12.94 0.86
N ALA A 38 -6.34 -12.68 0.55
CA ALA A 38 -7.45 -13.60 0.85
C ALA A 38 -7.97 -14.40 -0.37
N GLU A 39 -7.23 -14.38 -1.48
CA GLU A 39 -7.52 -15.14 -2.70
C GLU A 39 -6.30 -15.99 -3.06
N LEU A 40 -6.50 -17.28 -3.34
CA LEU A 40 -5.39 -18.20 -3.60
C LEU A 40 -4.66 -17.78 -4.89
N CYS A 41 -3.47 -17.19 -4.72
CA CYS A 41 -2.74 -16.54 -5.80
C CYS A 41 -1.44 -17.27 -6.21
N GLY A 42 -1.29 -18.54 -5.82
CA GLY A 42 -0.14 -19.39 -6.13
C GLY A 42 0.74 -19.70 -4.92
N GLN A 43 1.97 -20.19 -5.16
CA GLN A 43 2.84 -20.73 -4.11
C GLN A 43 3.28 -19.70 -3.08
N GLY A 44 3.42 -18.43 -3.49
CA GLY A 44 3.77 -17.33 -2.60
C GLY A 44 2.61 -16.80 -1.76
N HIS A 45 1.39 -17.31 -1.96
CA HIS A 45 0.18 -16.86 -1.27
C HIS A 45 0.32 -16.72 0.25
N PRO A 46 0.86 -17.69 1.02
CA PRO A 46 0.97 -17.57 2.47
C PRO A 46 2.03 -16.55 2.94
N MET A 47 2.84 -16.01 2.02
CA MET A 47 3.85 -14.99 2.31
C MET A 47 3.44 -13.61 1.82
N MET A 48 2.29 -13.49 1.15
CA MET A 48 1.80 -12.24 0.59
C MET A 48 1.08 -11.42 1.66
N HIS A 49 1.88 -10.82 2.54
CA HIS A 49 1.43 -9.93 3.60
C HIS A 49 1.91 -8.49 3.36
N GLY A 50 1.17 -7.53 3.88
CA GLY A 50 1.52 -6.11 3.91
C GLY A 50 1.04 -5.45 5.18
N VAL A 51 1.20 -4.14 5.29
CA VAL A 51 0.72 -3.38 6.45
C VAL A 51 -0.06 -2.14 6.02
N VAL A 52 -1.12 -1.83 6.76
CA VAL A 52 -1.77 -0.52 6.73
C VAL A 52 -1.48 0.15 8.06
N MET A 53 -0.92 1.36 8.01
CA MET A 53 -0.73 2.21 9.18
C MET A 53 -1.82 3.28 9.17
N VAL A 54 -2.53 3.39 10.29
CA VAL A 54 -3.48 4.47 10.55
C VAL A 54 -2.86 5.37 11.60
N ASP A 55 -2.48 6.57 11.18
CA ASP A 55 -1.85 7.56 12.03
C ASP A 55 -2.72 8.81 12.20
N THR A 56 -2.26 9.73 13.04
CA THR A 56 -2.87 11.05 13.13
C THR A 56 -2.66 11.83 11.83
N GLN A 57 -3.49 12.85 11.62
CA GLN A 57 -3.36 13.72 10.45
C GLN A 57 -1.99 14.43 10.40
N GLU A 58 -1.45 14.82 11.56
CA GLU A 58 -0.16 15.48 11.68
C GLU A 58 0.98 14.55 11.28
N ASP A 59 1.01 13.34 11.86
CA ASP A 59 2.03 12.33 11.56
C ASP A 59 2.01 11.90 10.09
N TYR A 60 0.82 11.73 9.52
CA TYR A 60 0.65 11.42 8.10
C TYR A 60 1.24 12.51 7.20
N LEU A 61 0.98 13.79 7.49
CA LEU A 61 1.52 14.91 6.71
C LEU A 61 3.04 15.01 6.85
N ALA A 62 3.58 14.76 8.04
CA ALA A 62 5.01 14.72 8.27
C ALA A 62 5.68 13.58 7.47
N TRP A 63 5.09 12.38 7.49
CA TRP A 63 5.54 11.24 6.69
C TRP A 63 5.46 11.52 5.19
N LEU A 64 4.35 12.10 4.73
CA LEU A 64 4.13 12.43 3.32
C LEU A 64 5.17 13.43 2.81
N GLY A 65 5.56 14.42 3.62
CA GLY A 65 6.59 15.40 3.27
C GLY A 65 7.99 14.82 3.09
N GLN A 66 8.25 13.60 3.58
CA GLN A 66 9.51 12.89 3.40
C GLN A 66 9.54 12.04 2.13
N GLN A 67 8.38 11.79 1.49
CA GLN A 67 8.30 10.91 0.32
C GLN A 67 8.68 11.65 -0.95
N GLN A 68 9.38 10.96 -1.86
CA GLN A 68 9.65 11.49 -3.19
C GLN A 68 8.40 11.41 -4.06
N THR A 69 8.12 12.47 -4.81
CA THR A 69 7.09 12.47 -5.83
C THR A 69 7.49 11.57 -7.00
N PHE A 70 6.50 11.07 -7.74
CA PHE A 70 6.75 10.27 -8.94
C PHE A 70 7.63 11.00 -9.97
N ALA A 71 7.45 12.32 -10.13
CA ALA A 71 8.28 13.12 -11.02
C ALA A 71 9.75 13.16 -10.58
N GLN A 72 10.02 13.23 -9.28
CA GLN A 72 11.39 13.17 -8.73
C GLN A 72 12.01 11.79 -8.93
N LEU A 73 11.23 10.71 -8.75
CA LEU A 73 11.70 9.33 -8.97
C LEU A 73 11.97 9.01 -10.45
N SER A 74 11.22 9.64 -11.36
CA SER A 74 11.30 9.37 -12.81
C SER A 74 12.28 10.29 -13.54
N ALA A 75 12.93 11.22 -12.84
CA ALA A 75 13.90 12.12 -13.44
C ALA A 75 15.16 11.36 -13.88
N PRO A 76 15.74 11.64 -15.06
CA PRO A 76 17.01 11.04 -15.46
C PRO A 76 18.09 11.37 -14.43
N GLN A 77 18.73 10.36 -13.84
CA GLN A 77 19.92 10.57 -13.01
C GLN A 77 21.00 11.18 -13.90
N GLN A 78 21.40 12.43 -13.63
CA GLN A 78 22.65 12.96 -14.17
C GLN A 78 23.77 12.11 -13.58
N MET A 79 24.24 11.11 -14.35
CA MET A 79 25.51 10.46 -14.06
C MET A 79 26.57 11.57 -14.11
N GLY A 80 27.10 11.91 -12.94
CA GLY A 80 28.17 12.88 -12.81
C GLY A 80 29.30 12.51 -13.76
N SER A 81 29.69 13.45 -14.60
CA SER A 81 30.90 13.38 -15.41
C SER A 81 32.08 13.08 -14.48
N ALA A 82 32.68 11.91 -14.66
CA ALA A 82 33.97 11.60 -14.07
C ALA A 82 35.00 12.55 -14.68
N GLU A 83 35.56 13.44 -13.85
CA GLU A 83 36.87 14.05 -14.07
C GLU A 83 37.97 13.18 -13.45
#